data_AF-A0A5C8K1H4-F1
#
_entry.id   AF-A0A5C8K1H4-F1
#
_cell.length_a   1.000
_cell.length_b   1.000
_cell.length_c   1.000
_cell.angle_alpha   90.00
_cell.angle_beta   90.00
_cell.angle_gamma   90.00
#
_symmetry.space_group_name_H-M   'P 1'
#
loop_
_entity.id
_entity.type
_entity.pdbx_description
1 polymer ?
#
loop_
_entity_poly.entity_id
_entity_poly.type
_entity_poly.pdbx_seq_one_letter_code
_entity_poly.pdbx_strand_id
1 'polypeptide(L)'
;MVWIALAGGLAVIGVIVWSFGRDASRAEGAPPERPPRGWADGLGEDARVAFLEGLRAYQDKVGPLHLREDHGLLAVHDPPRLVSLHLLADRFAACGPEGLHDPEETVRALVTACVTTEQPGVLHLRPGWLGRGEVDGMDRRAFVEAVREIVCPGVAEGVAGRFADESAGSLVVTLAAEGGDAGNTLLLDLARVLDRYEKLRAERPGMPARALLRDVLFRLLAEDGPGLTWTEPPAERHRAALLAAGQPPTERRPAS
;
A
#
# COMPACT_ATOMS: atom_id res chain seq x y z
N MET A 1 -15.49 -60.28 25.12
CA MET A 1 -15.23 -59.10 25.96
C MET A 1 -14.23 -58.23 25.24
N VAL A 2 -14.68 -57.07 24.80
CA VAL A 2 -13.89 -55.94 24.28
C VAL A 2 -13.14 -55.30 25.44
N TRP A 3 -11.88 -54.92 25.25
CA TRP A 3 -11.32 -53.62 25.70
C TRP A 3 -10.08 -53.31 24.84
N ILE A 4 -10.21 -52.27 24.01
CA ILE A 4 -9.13 -51.65 23.24
C ILE A 4 -8.50 -50.60 24.17
N ALA A 5 -7.21 -50.75 24.48
CA ALA A 5 -6.45 -49.73 25.19
C ALA A 5 -5.84 -48.75 24.17
N LEU A 6 -6.39 -47.54 24.18
CA LEU A 6 -5.97 -46.39 23.39
C LEU A 6 -4.90 -45.58 24.15
N ALA A 7 -4.02 -44.98 23.35
CA ALA A 7 -3.40 -43.67 23.54
C ALA A 7 -2.22 -43.49 24.52
N GLY A 8 -1.27 -42.67 24.07
CA GLY A 8 -0.39 -41.94 24.97
C GLY A 8 0.96 -41.53 24.38
N GLY A 9 0.99 -40.93 23.18
CA GLY A 9 2.20 -40.29 22.66
C GLY A 9 2.50 -39.00 23.41
N LEU A 10 3.67 -38.91 24.04
CA LEU A 10 4.21 -37.68 24.61
C LEU A 10 5.15 -37.04 23.59
N ALA A 11 4.68 -36.00 22.90
CA ALA A 11 5.51 -35.14 22.06
C ALA A 11 6.19 -34.08 22.95
N VAL A 12 7.51 -34.14 23.01
CA VAL A 12 8.37 -33.16 23.69
C VAL A 12 8.43 -31.90 22.83
N ILE A 13 7.77 -30.83 23.26
CA ILE A 13 7.94 -29.49 22.66
C ILE A 13 9.16 -28.84 23.32
N GLY A 14 10.31 -28.96 22.67
CA GLY A 14 11.51 -28.21 22.99
C GLY A 14 11.41 -26.78 22.46
N VAL A 15 11.19 -25.82 23.37
CA VAL A 15 11.29 -24.39 23.06
C VAL A 15 12.76 -24.01 22.99
N ILE A 16 13.30 -23.83 21.79
CA ILE A 16 14.61 -23.21 21.59
C ILE A 16 14.40 -21.70 21.53
N VAL A 17 14.63 -21.04 22.66
CA VAL A 17 14.85 -19.59 22.71
C VAL A 17 16.25 -19.33 22.18
N TRP A 18 16.34 -18.76 20.97
CA TRP A 18 17.63 -18.28 20.47
C TRP A 18 17.69 -16.76 20.49
N SER A 19 18.53 -16.31 21.43
CA SER A 19 18.98 -14.95 21.63
C SER A 19 20.01 -14.58 20.56
N PHE A 20 19.78 -13.48 19.86
CA PHE A 20 20.86 -12.69 19.27
C PHE A 20 20.96 -11.37 20.03
N GLY A 21 22.06 -11.24 20.78
CA GLY A 21 22.48 -9.99 21.38
C GLY A 21 22.84 -8.97 20.31
N ARG A 22 22.37 -7.74 20.50
CA ARG A 22 22.99 -6.53 19.96
C ARG A 22 23.49 -5.71 21.14
N ASP A 23 24.77 -5.36 21.08
CA ASP A 23 25.37 -4.38 21.97
C ASP A 23 24.58 -3.07 21.95
N ALA A 24 24.17 -2.68 23.14
CA ALA A 24 23.47 -1.45 23.43
C ALA A 24 24.47 -0.31 23.58
N SER A 25 24.51 0.58 22.58
CA SER A 25 25.02 1.94 22.72
C SER A 25 23.85 2.92 22.66
N ARG A 26 23.17 3.04 23.80
CA ARG A 26 22.52 4.25 24.33
C ARG A 26 22.10 5.33 23.32
N ALA A 27 20.86 5.24 22.86
CA ALA A 27 20.01 6.40 22.62
C ALA A 27 18.67 6.12 23.31
N GLU A 28 18.45 6.84 24.39
CA GLU A 28 17.23 6.83 25.20
C GLU A 28 16.15 7.58 24.40
N GLY A 29 15.62 6.91 23.38
CA GLY A 29 14.40 7.28 22.69
C GLY A 29 13.37 6.22 23.06
N ALA A 30 12.19 6.64 23.52
CA ALA A 30 11.07 5.72 23.69
C ALA A 30 10.91 4.88 22.41
N PRO A 31 10.64 3.56 22.51
CA PRO A 31 10.30 2.79 21.32
C PRO A 31 9.15 3.52 20.61
N PRO A 32 9.19 3.68 19.27
CA PRO A 32 8.09 4.32 18.57
C PRO A 32 6.81 3.58 18.96
N GLU A 33 5.87 4.30 19.57
CA GLU A 33 4.53 3.80 19.85
C GLU A 33 3.98 3.22 18.54
N ARG A 34 3.77 1.91 18.47
CA ARG A 34 3.04 1.30 17.36
C ARG A 34 1.55 1.38 17.68
N PRO A 35 0.85 2.37 17.12
CA PRO A 35 -0.45 2.05 16.53
C PRO A 35 -0.76 2.87 15.25
N PRO A 36 -1.82 2.52 14.49
CA PRO A 36 -2.64 1.32 14.57
C PRO A 36 -2.51 0.45 13.32
N ARG A 37 -2.67 -0.88 13.48
CA ARG A 37 -3.03 -1.74 12.36
C ARG A 37 -4.51 -1.51 12.05
N GLY A 38 -4.87 -0.31 11.59
CA GLY A 38 -6.27 0.07 11.33
C GLY A 38 -6.99 -0.92 10.41
N TRP A 39 -6.24 -1.52 9.49
CA TRP A 39 -6.72 -2.59 8.63
C TRP A 39 -7.21 -3.85 9.35
N ALA A 40 -6.76 -4.08 10.58
CA ALA A 40 -7.15 -5.22 11.40
C ALA A 40 -8.29 -4.89 12.37
N ASP A 41 -8.80 -3.64 12.41
CA ASP A 41 -9.83 -3.23 13.37
C ASP A 41 -11.16 -3.95 13.14
N GLY A 42 -11.43 -4.37 11.90
CA GLY A 42 -12.59 -5.20 11.55
C GLY A 42 -12.43 -6.70 11.90
N LEU A 43 -11.24 -7.14 12.33
CA LEU A 43 -10.96 -8.53 12.67
C LEU A 43 -11.01 -8.73 14.19
N GLY A 44 -11.80 -9.72 14.64
CA GLY A 44 -11.65 -10.27 15.99
C GLY A 44 -10.25 -10.85 16.21
N GLU A 45 -9.83 -11.01 17.47
CA GLU A 45 -8.47 -11.44 17.82
C GLU A 45 -8.06 -12.75 17.13
N ASP A 46 -8.90 -13.79 17.24
CA ASP A 46 -8.67 -15.09 16.60
C ASP A 46 -8.59 -14.97 15.07
N ALA A 47 -9.47 -14.17 14.46
CA ALA A 47 -9.48 -13.94 13.02
C ALA A 47 -8.23 -13.20 12.55
N ARG A 48 -7.74 -12.25 13.34
CA ARG A 48 -6.50 -11.53 13.05
C ARG A 48 -5.28 -12.46 13.11
N VAL A 49 -5.21 -13.34 14.11
CA VAL A 49 -4.13 -14.33 14.20
C VAL A 49 -4.16 -15.27 12.99
N ALA A 50 -5.32 -15.86 12.72
CA ALA A 50 -5.52 -16.76 11.59
C ALA A 50 -5.17 -16.09 10.26
N PHE A 51 -5.63 -14.85 10.03
CA PHE A 51 -5.32 -14.10 8.82
C PHE A 51 -3.81 -13.86 8.63
N LEU A 52 -3.10 -13.46 9.67
CA LEU A 52 -1.65 -13.24 9.63
C LEU A 52 -0.87 -14.55 9.42
N GLU A 53 -1.31 -15.64 10.04
CA GLU A 53 -0.74 -16.98 9.83
C GLU A 53 -0.95 -17.43 8.38
N GLY A 54 -2.15 -17.24 7.84
CA GLY A 54 -2.46 -17.53 6.44
C GLY A 54 -1.60 -16.72 5.46
N LEU A 55 -1.40 -15.42 5.71
CA LEU A 55 -0.50 -14.57 4.91
C LEU A 55 0.95 -15.05 4.95
N ARG A 56 1.45 -15.44 6.14
CA ARG A 56 2.81 -15.98 6.29
C ARG A 56 2.95 -17.30 5.54
N ALA A 57 2.03 -18.24 5.72
CA ALA A 57 2.06 -19.53 5.04
C ALA A 57 1.97 -19.40 3.52
N TYR A 58 1.15 -18.47 3.03
CA TYR A 58 1.04 -18.15 1.61
C TYR A 58 2.34 -17.55 1.04
N GLN A 59 3.01 -16.66 1.78
CA GLN A 59 4.32 -16.10 1.42
C GLN A 59 5.40 -17.20 1.32
N ASP A 60 5.40 -18.17 2.23
CA ASP A 60 6.39 -19.26 2.21
C ASP A 60 6.25 -20.18 0.97
N LYS A 61 5.05 -20.25 0.36
CA LYS A 61 4.76 -21.18 -0.75
C LYS A 61 4.79 -20.55 -2.14
N VAL A 62 4.31 -19.31 -2.31
CA VAL A 62 4.01 -18.75 -3.65
C VAL A 62 5.09 -17.83 -4.20
N GLY A 63 6.02 -17.36 -3.37
CA GLY A 63 7.11 -16.49 -3.79
C GLY A 63 7.16 -15.19 -2.98
N PRO A 64 7.92 -14.18 -3.42
CA PRO A 64 8.12 -12.96 -2.65
C PRO A 64 6.80 -12.19 -2.61
N LEU A 65 6.03 -12.40 -1.56
CA LEU A 65 5.02 -11.45 -1.10
C LEU A 65 5.70 -10.53 -0.12
N HIS A 66 5.40 -9.25 -0.22
CA HIS A 66 5.91 -8.28 0.73
C HIS A 66 4.75 -7.61 1.46
N LEU A 67 4.56 -8.04 2.71
CA LEU A 67 3.64 -7.40 3.64
C LEU A 67 4.25 -6.07 4.10
N ARG A 68 3.49 -4.99 3.91
CA ARG A 68 3.88 -3.63 4.32
C ARG A 68 2.82 -3.11 5.27
N GLU A 69 2.90 -3.59 6.51
CA GLU A 69 1.91 -3.30 7.56
C GLU A 69 1.74 -1.80 7.79
N ASP A 70 2.85 -1.05 7.76
CA ASP A 70 2.86 0.41 8.02
C ASP A 70 2.07 1.22 6.97
N HIS A 71 1.81 0.63 5.80
CA HIS A 71 1.00 1.24 4.74
C HIS A 71 -0.34 0.54 4.51
N GLY A 72 -0.61 -0.56 5.23
CA GLY A 72 -1.81 -1.36 5.01
C GLY A 72 -1.82 -2.07 3.64
N LEU A 73 -0.66 -2.54 3.15
CA LEU A 73 -0.52 -3.11 1.81
C LEU A 73 0.12 -4.50 1.79
N LEU A 74 -0.32 -5.31 0.82
CA LEU A 74 0.34 -6.52 0.36
C LEU A 74 0.85 -6.30 -1.07
N ALA A 75 2.15 -6.41 -1.30
CA ALA A 75 2.72 -6.43 -2.64
C ALA A 75 2.83 -7.87 -3.15
N VAL A 76 2.29 -8.12 -4.35
CA VAL A 76 2.38 -9.39 -5.07
C VAL A 76 3.27 -9.17 -6.29
N HIS A 77 4.20 -10.09 -6.52
CA HIS A 77 5.16 -10.02 -7.60
C HIS A 77 4.77 -10.99 -8.71
N ASP A 78 4.96 -10.58 -9.97
CA ASP A 78 4.74 -11.38 -11.18
C ASP A 78 3.30 -11.88 -11.45
N PRO A 79 2.40 -11.01 -11.97
CA PRO A 79 2.62 -9.60 -12.29
C PRO A 79 2.56 -8.70 -11.04
N PRO A 80 3.23 -7.52 -11.05
CA PRO A 80 3.24 -6.62 -9.92
C PRO A 80 1.83 -6.09 -9.61
N ARG A 81 1.42 -6.24 -8.34
CA ARG A 81 0.14 -5.79 -7.80
C ARG A 81 0.35 -5.23 -6.41
N LEU A 82 -0.43 -4.21 -6.06
CA LEU A 82 -0.60 -3.77 -4.66
C LEU A 82 -2.04 -4.04 -4.24
N VAL A 83 -2.21 -4.72 -3.11
CA VAL A 83 -3.52 -5.09 -2.56
C VAL A 83 -3.67 -4.47 -1.18
N SER A 84 -4.80 -3.80 -0.93
CA SER A 84 -5.16 -3.26 0.38
C SER A 84 -5.34 -4.39 1.40
N LEU A 85 -4.67 -4.28 2.55
CA LEU A 85 -4.91 -5.17 3.68
C LEU A 85 -6.29 -4.97 4.30
N HIS A 86 -6.89 -3.77 4.22
CA HIS A 86 -8.27 -3.53 4.67
C HIS A 86 -9.24 -4.38 3.85
N LEU A 87 -9.09 -4.37 2.52
CA LEU A 87 -9.91 -5.18 1.62
C LEU A 87 -9.78 -6.69 1.92
N LEU A 88 -8.55 -7.17 2.12
CA LEU A 88 -8.31 -8.58 2.44
C LEU A 88 -8.85 -8.95 3.82
N ALA A 89 -8.68 -8.09 4.82
CA ALA A 89 -9.19 -8.29 6.17
C ALA A 89 -10.72 -8.32 6.20
N ASP A 90 -11.40 -7.38 5.53
CA ASP A 90 -12.86 -7.36 5.44
C ASP A 90 -13.41 -8.64 4.80
N ARG A 91 -12.76 -9.09 3.71
CA ARG A 91 -13.16 -10.33 3.03
C ARG A 91 -12.88 -11.56 3.87
N PHE A 92 -11.77 -11.59 4.60
CA PHE A 92 -11.44 -12.67 5.53
C PHE A 92 -12.44 -12.73 6.69
N ALA A 93 -12.80 -11.57 7.26
CA ALA A 93 -13.85 -11.47 8.28
C ALA A 93 -15.20 -12.00 7.77
N ALA A 94 -15.53 -11.70 6.51
CA ALA A 94 -16.76 -12.16 5.87
C ALA A 94 -16.80 -13.68 5.64
N CYS A 95 -15.66 -14.39 5.63
CA CYS A 95 -15.62 -15.85 5.61
C CYS A 95 -16.10 -16.49 6.92
N GLY A 96 -16.15 -15.72 8.02
CA GLY A 96 -16.61 -16.20 9.32
C GLY A 96 -15.77 -17.36 9.88
N PRO A 97 -16.35 -18.23 10.73
CA PRO A 97 -15.62 -19.32 11.39
C PRO A 97 -14.99 -20.33 10.44
N GLU A 98 -15.55 -20.51 9.24
CA GLU A 98 -15.00 -21.45 8.24
C GLU A 98 -13.62 -21.01 7.75
N GLY A 99 -13.41 -19.70 7.58
CA GLY A 99 -12.11 -19.14 7.19
C GLY A 99 -11.00 -19.34 8.25
N LEU A 100 -11.37 -19.62 9.50
CA LEU A 100 -10.42 -19.89 10.58
C LEU A 100 -9.93 -21.34 10.60
N HIS A 101 -10.65 -22.26 9.97
CA HIS A 101 -10.29 -23.69 9.97
C HIS A 101 -9.08 -23.97 9.07
N ASP A 102 -9.01 -23.30 7.93
CA ASP A 102 -7.89 -23.34 7.00
C ASP A 102 -7.54 -21.90 6.55
N PRO A 103 -6.79 -21.16 7.39
CA PRO A 103 -6.45 -19.77 7.10
C PRO A 103 -5.54 -19.63 5.90
N GLU A 104 -4.67 -20.61 5.63
CA GLU A 104 -3.78 -20.59 4.49
C GLU A 104 -4.57 -20.65 3.19
N GLU A 105 -5.45 -21.65 3.05
CA GLU A 105 -6.26 -21.82 1.85
C GLU A 105 -7.20 -20.63 1.65
N THR A 106 -7.79 -20.12 2.73
CA THR A 106 -8.67 -18.95 2.69
C THR A 106 -7.92 -17.72 2.20
N VAL A 107 -6.76 -17.39 2.77
CA VAL A 107 -5.96 -16.25 2.33
C VAL A 107 -5.48 -16.41 0.89
N ARG A 108 -5.04 -17.62 0.50
CA ARG A 108 -4.66 -17.93 -0.89
C ARG A 108 -5.80 -17.64 -1.86
N ALA A 109 -7.00 -18.13 -1.57
CA ALA A 109 -8.18 -17.90 -2.39
C ALA A 109 -8.54 -16.41 -2.48
N LEU A 110 -8.49 -15.68 -1.36
CA LEU A 110 -8.78 -14.25 -1.31
C LEU A 110 -7.76 -13.42 -2.11
N VAL A 111 -6.46 -13.67 -1.92
CA VAL A 111 -5.42 -12.96 -2.67
C VAL A 111 -5.56 -13.25 -4.16
N THR A 112 -5.75 -14.51 -4.54
CA THR A 112 -5.96 -14.92 -5.94
C THR A 112 -7.14 -14.18 -6.55
N ALA A 113 -8.29 -14.15 -5.87
CA ALA A 113 -9.48 -13.45 -6.35
C ALA A 113 -9.28 -11.93 -6.43
N CYS A 114 -8.49 -11.34 -5.53
CA CYS A 114 -8.20 -9.91 -5.56
C CYS A 114 -7.30 -9.53 -6.76
N VAL A 115 -6.29 -10.31 -7.09
CA VAL A 115 -5.30 -9.93 -8.12
C VAL A 115 -5.76 -10.18 -9.56
N THR A 116 -6.88 -10.91 -9.75
CA THR A 116 -7.42 -11.21 -11.07
C THR A 116 -8.23 -10.05 -11.68
N THR A 117 -8.74 -9.13 -10.86
CA THR A 117 -9.68 -8.09 -11.30
C THR A 117 -9.28 -6.72 -10.78
N GLU A 118 -9.24 -5.72 -11.67
CA GLU A 118 -9.10 -4.32 -11.24
C GLU A 118 -10.33 -3.92 -10.43
N GLN A 119 -10.12 -3.48 -9.18
CA GLN A 119 -11.18 -3.11 -8.24
C GLN A 119 -10.64 -2.13 -7.19
N PRO A 120 -11.51 -1.40 -6.46
CA PRO A 120 -11.09 -0.57 -5.34
C PRO A 120 -10.23 -1.37 -4.33
N GLY A 121 -9.11 -0.80 -3.91
CA GLY A 121 -8.14 -1.45 -3.04
C GLY A 121 -7.15 -2.36 -3.76
N VAL A 122 -7.20 -2.51 -5.09
CA VAL A 122 -6.22 -3.30 -5.86
C VAL A 122 -5.65 -2.48 -7.00
N LEU A 123 -4.33 -2.30 -7.03
CA LEU A 123 -3.62 -1.60 -8.08
C LEU A 123 -2.86 -2.58 -8.99
N HIS A 124 -3.16 -2.51 -10.29
CA HIS A 124 -2.56 -3.35 -11.32
C HIS A 124 -1.38 -2.64 -11.99
N LEU A 125 -0.16 -3.01 -11.63
CA LEU A 125 1.05 -2.35 -12.15
C LEU A 125 1.53 -3.01 -13.45
N ARG A 126 2.16 -2.20 -14.31
CA ARG A 126 2.79 -2.64 -15.57
C ARG A 126 4.28 -2.93 -15.35
N PRO A 127 4.76 -4.18 -15.55
CA PRO A 127 6.19 -4.47 -15.55
C PRO A 127 6.95 -3.59 -16.56
N GLY A 128 8.10 -3.05 -16.16
CA GLY A 128 8.96 -2.29 -17.07
C GLY A 128 8.34 -1.00 -17.61
N TRP A 129 7.49 -0.33 -16.83
CA TRP A 129 6.60 0.76 -17.26
C TRP A 129 7.24 1.94 -18.05
N LEU A 130 8.50 2.31 -17.79
CA LEU A 130 9.25 3.34 -18.55
C LEU A 130 10.43 2.75 -19.36
N GLY A 131 10.56 1.42 -19.43
CA GLY A 131 11.67 0.75 -20.14
C GLY A 131 13.05 1.28 -19.74
N ARG A 132 13.95 1.42 -20.71
CA ARG A 132 15.25 2.11 -20.60
C ARG A 132 15.23 3.51 -21.24
N GLY A 133 14.06 4.01 -21.61
CA GLY A 133 13.92 5.29 -22.31
C GLY A 133 13.84 6.48 -21.35
N GLU A 134 13.67 7.65 -21.94
CA GLU A 134 13.38 8.89 -21.25
C GLU A 134 12.14 9.53 -21.87
N VAL A 135 11.40 10.30 -21.07
CA VAL A 135 10.27 11.10 -21.53
C VAL A 135 10.54 12.56 -21.19
N ASP A 136 10.61 13.42 -22.21
CA ASP A 136 11.00 14.84 -22.06
C ASP A 136 12.29 15.04 -21.24
N GLY A 137 13.27 14.15 -21.44
CA GLY A 137 14.56 14.15 -20.72
C GLY A 137 14.48 13.65 -19.28
N MET A 138 13.35 13.11 -18.85
CA MET A 138 13.20 12.44 -17.55
C MET A 138 13.40 10.94 -17.71
N ASP A 139 14.44 10.42 -17.06
CA ASP A 139 14.57 9.00 -16.79
C ASP A 139 13.51 8.53 -15.75
N ARG A 140 13.55 7.24 -15.41
CA ARG A 140 12.57 6.63 -14.49
C ARG A 140 12.53 7.30 -13.13
N ARG A 141 13.71 7.55 -12.56
CA ARG A 141 13.84 8.19 -11.26
C ARG A 141 13.35 9.62 -11.33
N ALA A 142 13.79 10.38 -12.33
CA ALA A 142 13.37 11.77 -12.51
C ALA A 142 11.86 11.91 -12.69
N PHE A 143 11.21 10.99 -13.41
CA PHE A 143 9.76 10.96 -13.54
C PHE A 143 9.05 10.67 -12.21
N VAL A 144 9.50 9.65 -11.47
CA VAL A 144 8.98 9.30 -10.14
C VAL A 144 9.09 10.48 -9.19
N GLU A 145 10.25 11.13 -9.15
CA GLU A 145 10.52 12.32 -8.34
C GLU A 145 9.61 13.48 -8.74
N ALA A 146 9.44 13.74 -10.04
CA ALA A 146 8.55 14.79 -10.53
C ALA A 146 7.09 14.56 -10.11
N VAL A 147 6.60 13.31 -10.22
CA VAL A 147 5.26 12.95 -9.76
C VAL A 147 5.13 13.12 -8.25
N ARG A 148 6.11 12.61 -7.47
CA ARG A 148 6.11 12.72 -6.01
C ARG A 148 6.07 14.17 -5.54
N GLU A 149 6.88 15.04 -6.12
CA GLU A 149 6.93 16.46 -5.80
C GLU A 149 5.65 17.22 -6.17
N ILE A 150 4.85 16.71 -7.12
CA ILE A 150 3.56 17.31 -7.47
C ILE A 150 2.46 16.84 -6.50
N VAL A 151 2.42 15.56 -6.17
CA VAL A 151 1.36 14.98 -5.31
C VAL A 151 1.56 15.37 -3.86
N CYS A 152 2.80 15.36 -3.36
CA CYS A 152 3.15 15.66 -1.97
C CYS A 152 4.54 16.31 -1.88
N PRO A 153 4.64 17.63 -2.14
CA PRO A 153 5.90 18.35 -1.99
C PRO A 153 6.35 18.39 -0.52
N GLY A 154 7.60 18.00 -0.25
CA GLY A 154 8.22 18.19 1.07
C GLY A 154 7.45 17.59 2.25
N VAL A 155 7.42 18.28 3.40
CA VAL A 155 6.60 17.93 4.57
C VAL A 155 5.26 18.64 4.42
N ALA A 156 4.37 18.09 3.61
CA ALA A 156 3.02 18.61 3.48
C ALA A 156 2.21 18.27 4.73
N GLU A 157 1.46 19.24 5.24
CA GLU A 157 0.49 19.05 6.33
C GLU A 157 -0.53 17.96 5.94
N GLY A 158 -0.87 17.07 6.87
CA GLY A 158 -1.75 15.93 6.62
C GLY A 158 -1.11 14.73 5.90
N VAL A 159 0.18 14.77 5.54
CA VAL A 159 0.90 13.63 4.93
C VAL A 159 1.81 12.97 5.97
N ALA A 160 1.48 11.75 6.39
CA ALA A 160 2.24 10.98 7.37
C ALA A 160 3.45 10.26 6.74
N GLY A 161 3.36 9.88 5.46
CA GLY A 161 4.43 9.14 4.81
C GLY A 161 4.29 9.07 3.31
N ARG A 162 5.39 8.75 2.64
CA ARG A 162 5.42 8.49 1.20
C ARG A 162 6.48 7.47 0.87
N PHE A 163 6.20 6.65 -0.13
CA PHE A 163 7.12 5.65 -0.63
C PHE A 163 6.91 5.50 -2.14
N ALA A 164 8.01 5.42 -2.89
CA ALA A 164 7.94 5.11 -4.31
C ALA A 164 8.73 3.83 -4.59
N ASP A 165 8.15 2.93 -5.39
CA ASP A 165 8.87 1.82 -6.00
C ASP A 165 9.05 2.15 -7.48
N GLU A 166 10.24 2.65 -7.81
CA GLU A 166 10.60 2.98 -9.19
C GLU A 166 10.55 1.74 -10.09
N SER A 167 10.96 0.57 -9.58
CA SER A 167 11.02 -0.66 -10.35
C SER A 167 9.63 -1.17 -10.71
N ALA A 168 8.74 -1.24 -9.72
CA ALA A 168 7.36 -1.65 -9.90
C ALA A 168 6.49 -0.58 -10.58
N GLY A 169 6.91 0.69 -10.53
CA GLY A 169 6.15 1.81 -11.09
C GLY A 169 5.00 2.26 -10.22
N SER A 170 5.21 2.34 -8.90
CA SER A 170 4.18 2.74 -7.96
C SER A 170 4.61 3.91 -7.07
N LEU A 171 3.66 4.75 -6.71
CA LEU A 171 3.80 5.75 -5.65
C LEU A 171 2.71 5.53 -4.60
N VAL A 172 3.13 5.46 -3.35
CA VAL A 172 2.29 5.26 -2.16
C VAL A 172 2.39 6.52 -1.31
N VAL A 173 1.24 7.10 -0.95
CA VAL A 173 1.14 8.29 -0.10
C VAL A 173 0.21 7.97 1.06
N THR A 174 0.72 8.04 2.28
CA THR A 174 -0.04 7.82 3.51
C THR A 174 -0.41 9.17 4.12
N LEU A 175 -1.71 9.40 4.26
CA LEU A 175 -2.28 10.57 4.91
C LEU A 175 -2.41 10.32 6.41
N ALA A 176 -2.16 11.36 7.20
CA ALA A 176 -2.26 11.31 8.65
C ALA A 176 -3.71 11.18 9.11
N ALA A 177 -3.90 10.50 10.24
CA ALA A 177 -5.14 10.56 10.99
C ALA A 177 -5.31 11.96 11.59
N GLU A 178 -6.40 12.66 11.29
CA GLU A 178 -6.70 13.97 11.84
C GLU A 178 -8.17 14.06 12.26
N GLY A 179 -8.45 14.73 13.38
CA GLY A 179 -9.81 15.06 13.80
C GLY A 179 -10.72 13.85 14.05
N GLY A 180 -10.16 12.70 14.43
CA GLY A 180 -10.91 11.46 14.66
C GLY A 180 -11.12 10.60 13.40
N ASP A 181 -10.49 10.93 12.28
CA ASP A 181 -10.44 10.03 11.13
C ASP A 181 -9.32 9.01 11.21
N ALA A 182 -9.55 7.83 10.64
CA ALA A 182 -8.45 6.96 10.27
C ALA A 182 -7.68 7.59 9.10
N GLY A 183 -6.35 7.64 9.21
CA GLY A 183 -5.52 8.00 8.05
C GLY A 183 -5.75 7.02 6.91
N ASN A 184 -5.45 7.41 5.67
CA ASN A 184 -5.68 6.56 4.51
C ASN A 184 -4.46 6.59 3.57
N THR A 185 -4.28 5.54 2.78
CA THR A 185 -3.16 5.43 1.86
C THR A 185 -3.64 5.45 0.41
N LEU A 186 -3.18 6.45 -0.34
CA LEU A 186 -3.32 6.54 -1.79
C LEU A 186 -2.25 5.69 -2.48
N LEU A 187 -2.65 4.95 -3.51
CA LEU A 187 -1.78 4.19 -4.40
C LEU A 187 -1.93 4.72 -5.83
N LEU A 188 -0.80 4.98 -6.48
CA LEU A 188 -0.72 5.49 -7.85
C LEU A 188 0.12 4.57 -8.73
N ASP A 189 -0.39 4.26 -9.93
CA ASP A 189 0.32 3.56 -10.98
C ASP A 189 1.02 4.56 -11.91
N LEU A 190 2.35 4.60 -11.82
CA LEU A 190 3.18 5.52 -12.60
C LEU A 190 3.16 5.19 -14.10
N ALA A 191 2.88 3.94 -14.48
CA ALA A 191 2.69 3.57 -15.88
C ALA A 191 1.46 4.27 -16.49
N ARG A 192 0.36 4.33 -15.73
CA ARG A 192 -0.88 5.01 -16.16
C ARG A 192 -0.71 6.52 -16.16
N VAL A 193 0.03 7.07 -15.20
CA VAL A 193 0.40 8.49 -15.20
C VAL A 193 1.22 8.82 -16.45
N LEU A 194 2.21 7.99 -16.79
CA LEU A 194 3.02 8.13 -18.01
C LEU A 194 2.16 8.10 -19.28
N ASP A 195 1.30 7.09 -19.44
CA ASP A 195 0.45 6.96 -20.65
C ASP A 195 -0.43 8.20 -20.85
N ARG A 196 -1.02 8.73 -19.76
CA ARG A 196 -1.84 9.96 -19.80
C ARG A 196 -0.98 11.20 -20.07
N TYR A 197 0.23 11.25 -19.53
CA TYR A 197 1.19 12.31 -19.77
C TYR A 197 1.60 12.38 -21.24
N GLU A 198 2.02 11.27 -21.83
CA GLU A 198 2.45 11.20 -23.23
C GLU A 198 1.31 11.59 -24.18
N LYS A 199 0.08 11.12 -23.89
CA LYS A 199 -1.10 11.54 -24.63
C LYS A 199 -1.31 13.05 -24.57
N LEU A 200 -1.29 13.63 -23.37
CA LEU A 200 -1.50 15.07 -23.19
C LEU A 200 -0.34 15.90 -23.79
N ARG A 201 0.88 15.37 -23.76
CA ARG A 201 2.07 15.95 -24.38
C ARG A 201 1.94 16.03 -25.90
N ALA A 202 1.42 14.97 -26.53
CA ALA A 202 1.15 14.96 -27.97
C ALA A 202 0.08 15.99 -28.37
N GLU A 203 -0.94 16.18 -27.53
CA GLU A 203 -1.98 17.20 -27.74
C GLU A 203 -1.47 18.63 -27.51
N ARG A 204 -0.44 18.81 -26.67
CA ARG A 204 0.05 20.11 -26.18
C ARG A 204 1.59 20.18 -26.15
N PRO A 205 2.28 20.09 -27.31
CA PRO A 205 3.74 19.93 -27.38
C PRO A 205 4.54 21.12 -26.83
N GLY A 206 3.95 22.31 -26.78
CA GLY A 206 4.60 23.52 -26.28
C GLY A 206 4.50 23.75 -24.76
N MET A 207 3.70 22.95 -24.03
CA MET A 207 3.54 23.17 -22.58
C MET A 207 4.73 22.62 -21.78
N PRO A 208 5.09 23.25 -20.65
CA PRO A 208 6.11 22.69 -19.74
C PRO A 208 5.70 21.31 -19.22
N ALA A 209 6.64 20.35 -19.20
CA ALA A 209 6.42 18.98 -18.72
C ALA A 209 5.77 18.94 -17.33
N ARG A 210 6.26 19.75 -16.38
CA ARG A 210 5.71 19.84 -15.02
C ARG A 210 4.25 20.29 -14.99
N ALA A 211 3.86 21.20 -15.89
CA ALA A 211 2.47 21.66 -15.99
C ALA A 211 1.55 20.55 -16.53
N LEU A 212 2.02 19.79 -17.53
CA LEU A 212 1.30 18.64 -18.07
C LEU A 212 1.15 17.51 -17.04
N LEU A 213 2.22 17.16 -16.31
CA LEU A 213 2.16 16.16 -15.23
C LEU A 213 1.16 16.56 -14.15
N ARG A 214 1.17 17.84 -13.77
CA ARG A 214 0.21 18.40 -12.82
C ARG A 214 -1.22 18.22 -13.32
N ASP A 215 -1.51 18.64 -14.55
CA ASP A 215 -2.82 18.44 -15.17
C ASP A 215 -3.27 16.97 -15.13
N VAL A 216 -2.37 16.04 -15.45
CA VAL A 216 -2.67 14.59 -15.43
C VAL A 216 -3.01 14.11 -14.02
N LEU A 217 -2.16 14.41 -13.04
CA LEU A 217 -2.30 13.92 -11.67
C LEU A 217 -3.57 14.44 -11.00
N PHE A 218 -3.86 15.74 -11.18
CA PHE A 218 -5.05 16.35 -10.58
C PHE A 218 -6.35 15.87 -11.23
N ARG A 219 -6.36 15.59 -12.54
CA ARG A 219 -7.53 14.94 -13.18
C ARG A 219 -7.71 13.51 -12.67
N LEU A 220 -6.62 12.76 -12.55
CA LEU A 220 -6.65 11.37 -12.07
C LEU A 220 -7.12 11.28 -10.60
N LEU A 221 -6.71 12.22 -9.74
CA LEU A 221 -7.22 12.36 -8.36
C LEU A 221 -8.70 12.76 -8.30
N ALA A 222 -9.20 13.52 -9.28
CA ALA A 222 -10.59 13.95 -9.32
C ALA A 222 -11.54 12.89 -9.92
N GLU A 223 -11.05 12.08 -10.85
CA GLU A 223 -11.85 11.07 -11.57
C GLU A 223 -11.99 9.73 -10.81
N ASP A 224 -11.12 9.46 -9.82
CA ASP A 224 -11.03 8.17 -9.10
C ASP A 224 -11.02 6.94 -10.05
N GLY A 225 -10.35 7.10 -11.20
CA GLY A 225 -10.33 6.10 -12.28
C GLY A 225 -9.14 5.12 -12.24
N PRO A 226 -9.03 4.24 -13.26
CA PRO A 226 -7.92 3.29 -13.37
C PRO A 226 -6.55 3.97 -13.30
N GLY A 227 -5.63 3.35 -12.55
CA GLY A 227 -4.30 3.88 -12.25
C GLY A 227 -4.18 4.59 -10.90
N LEU A 228 -5.28 4.65 -10.15
CA LEU A 228 -5.34 5.13 -8.77
C LEU A 228 -6.24 4.21 -7.96
N THR A 229 -5.86 3.97 -6.71
CA THR A 229 -6.78 3.42 -5.72
C THR A 229 -6.40 3.86 -4.31
N TRP A 230 -7.24 3.51 -3.35
CA TRP A 230 -7.03 3.82 -1.94
C TRP A 230 -7.10 2.54 -1.13
N THR A 231 -6.41 2.49 0.01
CA THR A 231 -6.53 1.33 0.92
C THR A 231 -7.94 1.20 1.49
N GLU A 232 -8.61 2.33 1.71
CA GLU A 232 -10.02 2.43 2.09
C GLU A 232 -10.72 3.50 1.24
N PRO A 233 -12.06 3.48 1.11
CA PRO A 233 -12.77 4.58 0.45
C PRO A 233 -12.39 5.95 1.05
N PRO A 234 -11.88 6.90 0.24
CA PRO A 234 -11.40 8.17 0.77
C PRO A 234 -12.55 9.09 1.19
N ALA A 235 -12.45 9.65 2.39
CA ALA A 235 -13.23 10.82 2.81
C ALA A 235 -12.90 12.06 1.96
N GLU A 236 -13.80 13.04 1.93
CA GLU A 236 -13.62 14.29 1.18
C GLU A 236 -12.34 15.05 1.60
N ARG A 237 -12.03 15.06 2.90
CA ARG A 237 -10.82 15.68 3.45
C ARG A 237 -9.52 15.05 2.92
N HIS A 238 -9.49 13.74 2.66
CA HIS A 238 -8.32 13.08 2.10
C HIS A 238 -8.00 13.61 0.70
N ARG A 239 -9.04 13.78 -0.11
CA ARG A 239 -8.91 14.40 -1.43
C ARG A 239 -8.50 15.86 -1.30
N ALA A 240 -9.13 16.61 -0.41
CA ALA A 240 -8.80 18.02 -0.18
C ALA A 240 -7.33 18.21 0.26
N ALA A 241 -6.82 17.37 1.15
CA ALA A 241 -5.43 17.41 1.61
C ALA A 241 -4.43 17.21 0.46
N LEU A 242 -4.64 16.22 -0.41
CA LEU A 242 -3.79 16.01 -1.58
C LEU A 242 -3.88 17.16 -2.59
N LEU A 243 -5.09 17.65 -2.83
CA LEU A 243 -5.30 18.77 -3.75
C LEU A 243 -4.60 20.04 -3.24
N ALA A 244 -4.69 20.30 -1.92
CA ALA A 244 -4.02 21.42 -1.27
C ALA A 244 -2.50 21.25 -1.25
N ALA A 245 -2.00 20.05 -0.93
CA ALA A 245 -0.56 19.75 -0.92
C ALA A 245 0.07 20.00 -2.30
N GLY A 246 -0.63 19.66 -3.37
CA GLY A 246 -0.12 19.92 -4.70
C GLY A 246 -0.25 21.38 -5.15
N GLN A 247 -0.99 22.27 -4.49
CA GLN A 247 -1.05 23.70 -4.87
C GLN A 247 0.33 24.37 -4.67
N PRO A 248 0.80 25.21 -5.61
CA PRO A 248 1.99 26.02 -5.36
C PRO A 248 1.71 26.88 -4.11
N PRO A 249 2.71 27.10 -3.23
CA PRO A 249 2.51 27.94 -2.07
C PRO A 249 1.97 29.28 -2.55
N THR A 250 0.75 29.61 -2.12
CA THR A 250 0.18 30.93 -2.38
C THR A 250 1.16 31.91 -1.77
N GLU A 251 1.84 32.71 -2.60
CA GLU A 251 2.71 33.78 -2.11
C GLU A 251 1.89 34.61 -1.13
N ARG A 252 2.11 34.43 0.17
CA ARG A 252 1.55 35.30 1.19
C ARG A 252 2.20 36.65 0.94
N ARG A 253 1.49 37.52 0.22
CA ARG A 253 1.84 38.92 0.04
C ARG A 253 2.11 39.48 1.45
N PRO A 254 3.33 39.98 1.74
CA PRO A 254 3.58 40.57 3.04
C PRO A 254 2.58 41.72 3.23
N ALA A 255 1.91 41.72 4.38
CA ALA A 255 1.07 42.84 4.79
C ALA A 255 1.94 44.11 4.75
N SER A 256 1.54 45.06 3.92
CA SER A 256 2.16 46.39 3.83
C SER A 256 1.70 47.28 4.96
#